data_AF-U9USI7-F1
#
_entry.id   AF-U9USI7-F1
#
_cell.length_a   1.000
_cell.length_b   1.000
_cell.length_c   1.000
_cell.angle_alpha   90.00
_cell.angle_beta   90.00
_cell.angle_gamma   90.00
#
_symmetry.space_group_name_H-M   'P 1'
#
loop_
_entity.id
_entity.type
_entity.pdbx_description
1 polymer ?
#
loop_
_entity_poly.entity_id
_entity_poly.type
_entity_poly.pdbx_seq_one_letter_code
_entity_poly.pdbx_strand_id
1 'polypeptide(L)'
;AKDCLNSLPENCFVVYRENFKDFYGHTFSTRAEFAADNDQLDANIAEEYELKTIRGIGKKITFDIKNERPFEDENDLYNKLLTVIVNVAISCNSTI
;
A
#
# COMPACT_ATOMS: atom_id res chain seq x y z
N ALA A 1 3.89 -7.80 33.35
CA ALA A 1 3.05 -7.95 32.13
C ALA A 1 2.68 -9.42 32.01
N LYS A 2 1.43 -9.74 31.67
CA LYS A 2 0.99 -11.14 31.52
C LYS A 2 1.52 -11.64 30.18
N ASP A 3 2.49 -12.55 30.22
CA ASP A 3 3.12 -13.09 29.01
C ASP A 3 2.09 -13.90 28.22
N CYS A 4 1.73 -13.40 27.03
CA CYS A 4 0.66 -13.93 26.18
C CYS A 4 1.01 -15.30 25.58
N LEU A 5 2.27 -15.73 25.66
CA LEU A 5 2.71 -17.08 25.32
C LEU A 5 1.98 -18.16 26.15
N ASN A 6 1.63 -17.86 27.40
CA ASN A 6 0.94 -18.80 28.29
C ASN A 6 -0.54 -19.01 27.93
N SER A 7 -1.09 -18.24 27.00
CA SER A 7 -2.48 -18.36 26.53
C SER A 7 -2.62 -19.07 25.18
N LEU A 8 -1.50 -19.55 24.62
CA LEU A 8 -1.52 -20.23 23.33
C LEU A 8 -2.02 -21.68 23.46
N PRO A 9 -2.69 -22.22 22.43
CA PRO A 9 -3.11 -23.61 22.41
C PRO A 9 -1.92 -24.57 22.50
N GLU A 10 -2.12 -25.74 23.11
CA GLU A 10 -1.15 -26.83 23.02
C GLU A 10 -0.93 -27.23 21.55
N ASN A 11 0.33 -27.50 21.18
CA ASN A 11 0.77 -27.85 19.82
C ASN A 11 0.68 -26.74 18.76
N CYS A 12 0.88 -25.47 19.15
CA CYS A 12 1.04 -24.39 18.19
C CYS A 12 2.51 -24.12 17.85
N PHE A 13 2.79 -23.80 16.58
CA PHE A 13 4.08 -23.26 16.16
C PHE A 13 4.03 -21.73 16.20
N VAL A 14 4.91 -21.12 16.98
CA VAL A 14 5.04 -19.66 17.05
C VAL A 14 6.09 -19.23 16.05
N VAL A 15 5.67 -18.49 15.03
CA VAL A 15 6.60 -17.81 14.11
C VAL A 15 6.78 -16.38 14.58
N TYR A 16 8.02 -15.97 14.78
CA TYR A 16 8.45 -14.65 15.21
C TYR A 16 9.68 -14.22 14.42
N ARG A 17 10.15 -12.99 14.64
CA ARG A 17 11.17 -12.35 13.80
C ARG A 17 12.42 -13.21 13.56
N GLU A 18 12.91 -13.92 14.57
CA GLU A 18 14.17 -14.68 14.46
C GLU A 18 14.00 -16.01 13.72
N ASN A 19 12.84 -16.68 13.83
CA ASN A 19 12.61 -17.98 13.19
C ASN A 19 11.83 -17.88 11.86
N PHE A 20 11.45 -16.68 11.44
CA PHE A 20 10.70 -16.44 10.21
C PHE A 20 11.42 -16.98 8.97
N LYS A 21 12.74 -16.76 8.88
CA LYS A 21 13.57 -17.23 7.76
C LYS A 21 13.70 -18.76 7.72
N ASP A 22 13.81 -19.39 8.89
CA ASP A 22 13.90 -20.85 9.00
C ASP A 22 12.56 -21.51 8.66
N PHE A 23 11.44 -20.89 9.05
CA PHE A 23 10.11 -21.43 8.79
C PHE A 23 9.68 -21.29 7.33
N TYR A 24 9.81 -20.10 6.74
CA TYR A 24 9.39 -19.86 5.35
C TYR A 24 10.46 -20.21 4.32
N GLY A 25 11.71 -20.44 4.76
CA GLY A 25 12.85 -20.67 3.90
C GLY A 25 13.30 -19.40 3.16
N HIS A 26 14.52 -19.45 2.63
CA HIS A 26 15.20 -18.28 2.08
C HIS A 26 14.43 -17.58 0.97
N THR A 27 13.79 -18.31 0.04
CA THR A 27 13.11 -17.71 -1.10
C THR A 27 11.88 -16.91 -0.68
N PHE A 28 11.04 -17.46 0.19
CA PHE A 28 9.79 -16.81 0.60
C PHE A 28 10.05 -15.73 1.65
N SER A 29 10.97 -15.97 2.59
CA SER A 29 11.32 -14.96 3.59
C SER A 29 11.89 -13.70 2.94
N THR A 30 12.81 -13.87 1.98
CA THR A 30 13.41 -12.74 1.25
C THR A 30 12.39 -12.02 0.37
N ARG A 31 11.44 -12.72 -0.24
CA ARG A 31 10.34 -12.06 -0.96
C ARG A 31 9.42 -11.27 -0.04
N ALA A 32 9.13 -11.77 1.14
CA ALA A 32 8.33 -11.06 2.13
C ALA A 32 9.07 -9.83 2.68
N GLU A 33 10.38 -9.95 2.91
CA GLU A 33 11.26 -8.86 3.32
C GLU A 33 11.34 -7.79 2.23
N PHE A 34 11.58 -8.17 0.97
CA PHE A 34 11.52 -7.24 -0.16
C PHE A 34 10.12 -6.63 -0.36
N ALA A 35 9.04 -7.37 -0.11
CA ALA A 35 7.69 -6.82 -0.22
C ALA A 35 7.43 -5.78 0.88
N ALA A 36 7.88 -6.04 2.11
CA ALA A 36 7.79 -5.10 3.23
C ALA A 36 8.70 -3.87 3.04
N ASP A 37 9.91 -4.07 2.50
CA ASP A 37 10.84 -2.97 2.19
C ASP A 37 10.39 -2.14 0.98
N ASN A 38 9.65 -2.75 0.04
CA ASN A 38 8.99 -2.06 -1.08
C ASN A 38 7.55 -1.60 -0.73
N ASP A 39 7.22 -1.41 0.55
CA ASP A 39 5.92 -0.85 0.98
C ASP A 39 5.63 0.54 0.37
N GLN A 40 6.65 1.20 -0.18
CA GLN A 40 6.50 2.47 -0.90
C GLN A 40 6.46 2.23 -2.40
N LEU A 41 5.26 2.37 -2.96
CA LEU A 41 5.03 2.34 -4.39
C LEU A 41 5.42 3.69 -5.01
N ASP A 42 6.34 3.70 -5.96
CA ASP A 42 6.70 4.93 -6.69
C ASP A 42 5.53 5.37 -7.60
N ALA A 43 4.84 6.43 -7.22
CA ALA A 43 3.68 6.94 -7.94
C ALA A 43 3.99 7.39 -9.38
N ASN A 44 5.25 7.68 -9.73
CA ASN A 44 5.67 8.07 -11.07
C ASN A 44 5.91 6.90 -12.01
N ILE A 45 6.38 5.77 -11.47
CA ILE A 45 6.80 4.61 -12.26
C ILE A 45 5.75 3.49 -12.21
N ALA A 46 5.03 3.36 -11.10
CA ALA A 46 4.17 2.23 -10.83
C ALA A 46 3.13 1.96 -11.92
N GLU A 47 2.89 0.68 -12.20
CA GLU A 47 1.88 0.27 -13.16
C GLU A 47 0.47 0.24 -12.55
N GLU A 48 -0.54 0.20 -13.43
CA GLU A 48 -1.94 0.28 -13.01
C GLU A 48 -2.33 -0.85 -12.03
N TYR A 49 -1.79 -2.06 -12.22
CA TYR A 49 -2.07 -3.20 -11.36
C TYR A 49 -1.40 -3.06 -9.98
N GLU A 50 -0.27 -2.36 -9.89
CA GLU A 50 0.45 -2.12 -8.63
C GLU A 50 -0.26 -1.05 -7.82
N LEU A 51 -0.73 0.02 -8.47
CA LEU A 51 -1.54 1.05 -7.81
C LEU A 51 -2.84 0.48 -7.22
N LYS A 52 -3.43 -0.53 -7.87
CA LYS A 52 -4.65 -1.20 -7.40
C LYS A 52 -4.44 -2.12 -6.19
N THR A 53 -3.20 -2.47 -5.83
CA THR A 53 -2.93 -3.26 -4.61
C THR A 53 -3.11 -2.41 -3.35
N ILE A 54 -3.02 -1.07 -3.49
CA ILE A 54 -3.22 -0.12 -2.40
C ILE A 54 -4.71 -0.03 -2.08
N ARG A 55 -5.08 -0.41 -0.85
CA ARG A 55 -6.47 -0.34 -0.37
C ARG A 55 -6.99 1.09 -0.43
N GLY A 56 -8.07 1.30 -1.18
CA GLY A 56 -8.71 2.62 -1.36
C GLY A 56 -8.39 3.27 -2.71
N ILE A 57 -7.37 2.80 -3.43
CA ILE A 57 -7.10 3.25 -4.80
C ILE A 57 -7.95 2.43 -5.79
N GLY A 58 -9.07 3.04 -6.20
CA GLY A 58 -9.93 2.51 -7.26
C GLY A 58 -9.51 2.99 -8.66
N LYS A 59 -10.17 2.45 -9.70
CA LYS A 59 -9.89 2.77 -11.12
C LYS A 59 -9.74 4.27 -11.41
N LYS A 60 -10.58 5.10 -10.79
CA LYS A 60 -10.56 6.56 -10.98
C LYS A 60 -9.27 7.19 -10.45
N ILE A 61 -8.91 6.90 -9.20
CA ILE A 61 -7.68 7.41 -8.59
C ILE A 61 -6.46 6.88 -9.35
N THR A 62 -6.48 5.62 -9.79
CA THR A 62 -5.40 5.07 -10.62
C THR A 62 -5.24 5.83 -11.94
N PHE A 63 -6.35 6.16 -12.61
CA PHE A 63 -6.34 6.95 -13.85
C PHE A 63 -5.80 8.35 -13.62
N ASP A 64 -6.24 9.02 -12.56
CA ASP A 64 -5.81 10.37 -12.20
C ASP A 64 -4.31 10.39 -11.87
N ILE A 65 -3.82 9.42 -11.09
CA ILE A 65 -2.38 9.25 -10.79
C ILE A 65 -1.59 9.11 -12.09
N LYS A 66 -2.03 8.31 -13.05
CA LYS A 66 -1.27 8.10 -14.31
C LYS A 66 -1.23 9.35 -15.19
N ASN A 67 -2.28 10.16 -15.20
CA ASN A 67 -2.36 11.36 -16.05
C ASN A 67 -1.64 12.58 -15.45
N GLU A 68 -1.59 12.68 -14.13
CA GLU A 68 -1.01 13.84 -13.42
C GLU A 68 0.51 13.70 -13.17
N ARG A 69 1.09 12.57 -13.59
CA ARG A 69 2.55 12.37 -13.60
C ARG A 69 3.25 13.41 -14.48
N PRO A 70 4.50 13.79 -14.13
CA PRO A 70 5.25 13.37 -12.96
C PRO A 70 4.89 14.18 -11.70
N PHE A 71 5.15 13.59 -10.54
CA PHE A 71 5.08 14.19 -9.21
C PHE A 71 6.48 14.49 -8.70
N GLU A 72 6.71 15.70 -8.17
CA GLU A 72 8.01 16.07 -7.60
C GLU A 72 8.24 15.44 -6.23
N ASP A 73 7.18 15.40 -5.40
CA ASP A 73 7.20 14.80 -4.07
C ASP A 73 5.79 14.31 -3.66
N GLU A 74 5.68 13.76 -2.45
CA GLU A 74 4.40 13.29 -1.91
C GLU A 74 3.36 14.42 -1.76
N ASN A 75 3.77 15.64 -1.41
CA ASN A 75 2.83 16.76 -1.26
C ASN A 75 2.26 17.18 -2.62
N ASP A 76 3.07 17.18 -3.68
CA ASP A 76 2.61 17.42 -5.06
C ASP A 76 1.60 16.35 -5.51
N LEU A 77 1.85 15.07 -5.19
CA LEU A 77 0.90 13.98 -5.41
C LEU A 77 -0.44 14.25 -4.69
N TYR A 78 -0.40 14.57 -3.39
CA TYR A 78 -1.62 14.86 -2.63
C TYR A 78 -2.34 16.09 -3.18
N ASN A 79 -1.64 17.17 -3.52
CA ASN A 79 -2.23 18.41 -4.00
C ASN A 79 -2.91 18.25 -5.36
N LYS A 80 -2.28 17.54 -6.31
CA LYS A 80 -2.88 17.25 -7.62
C LYS A 80 -4.12 16.38 -7.48
N LEU A 81 -4.06 15.32 -6.65
CA LEU A 81 -5.21 14.42 -6.44
C LEU A 81 -6.35 15.07 -5.62
N LEU A 82 -6.04 15.89 -4.61
CA LEU A 82 -7.04 16.67 -3.87
C LEU A 82 -7.74 17.68 -4.78
N THR A 83 -6.99 18.34 -5.65
CA THR A 83 -7.54 19.28 -6.64
C THR A 83 -8.48 18.55 -7.61
N VAL A 84 -8.15 17.33 -8.03
CA VAL A 84 -9.04 16.49 -8.86
C VAL A 84 -10.31 16.08 -8.10
N ILE A 85 -10.22 15.69 -6.82
CA ILE A 85 -11.39 15.34 -5.99
C ILE A 85 -12.31 16.56 -5.81
N VAL A 86 -11.75 17.73 -5.55
CA VAL A 86 -12.50 19.00 -5.42
C VAL A 86 -13.12 19.42 -6.75
N ASN A 87 -12.39 19.31 -7.87
CA ASN A 87 -12.92 19.63 -9.20
C ASN A 87 -14.06 18.70 -9.63
N VAL A 88 -14.01 17.42 -9.26
CA VAL A 88 -15.15 16.51 -9.48
C VAL A 88 -16.34 16.93 -8.63
N ALA A 89 -16.13 17.26 -7.35
CA ALA A 89 -17.22 17.71 -6.48
C ALA A 89 -17.84 19.03 -6.97
N ILE A 90 -17.04 19.95 -7.49
CA ILE A 90 -17.50 21.21 -8.09
C ILE A 90 -18.22 20.96 -9.43
N SER A 91 -17.71 20.09 -10.31
CA SER A 91 -18.38 19.83 -11.59
C SER A 91 -19.72 19.12 -11.43
N CYS A 92 -19.87 18.26 -10.42
CA CYS A 92 -21.16 17.66 -10.05
C CYS A 92 -22.18 18.69 -9.51
N ASN A 93 -21.72 19.83 -8.98
CA ASN A 93 -22.59 20.88 -8.44
C ASN A 93 -22.97 21.98 -9.44
N SER A 94 -22.42 21.96 -10.66
CA SER A 94 -22.68 22.99 -11.69
C SER A 94 -23.79 22.60 -12.67
N THR A 95 -24.65 21.63 -12.34
CA THR A 95 -25.79 21.22 -13.19
C THR A 95 -27.15 21.39 -12.51
N ILE A 96 -27.42 22.57 -11.97
CA ILE A 96 -28.79 23.05 -11.67
C ILE A 96 -28.88 24.51 -12.09
#